data_AF-A0A8B6G4X5-F1
#
_entry.id   AF-A0A8B6G4X5-F1
#
_cell.length_a   1.000
_cell.length_b   1.000
_cell.length_c   1.000
_cell.angle_alpha   90.00
_cell.angle_beta   90.00
_cell.angle_gamma   90.00
#
_symmetry.space_group_name_H-M   'P 1'
#
loop_
_entity.id
_entity.type
_entity.pdbx_description
1 polymer ?
#
loop_
_entity_poly.entity_id
_entity_poly.type
_entity_poly.pdbx_seq_one_letter_code
_entity_poly.pdbx_strand_id
1 'polypeptide(L)'
;MTGQELNDMPEVTFAKRMALQANLMAKFQLADTILSKDSANTLQFDGTSKWGEHFFTFDITTSEKTYSASLMDLATENSATQLNATKALFNELGEIYVSLTNEKNPEILTKVISKMVKTIHNTMSDRGPTNKPYVKLFEEWRKSLLPKALENWETLNEECQQSIIDIHDFYCGLHLLTNFADYSNKSLKKFEEISTAEKNWYENFVTI
;
A
#
# COMPACT_ATOMS: atom_id res chain seq x y z
N MET A 1 -42.02 0.83 -8.72
CA MET A 1 -41.35 2.14 -8.75
C MET A 1 -41.56 2.75 -7.38
N THR A 2 -40.49 2.94 -6.62
CA THR A 2 -40.52 3.62 -5.32
C THR A 2 -40.95 5.06 -5.58
N GLY A 3 -42.11 5.49 -5.07
CA GLY A 3 -42.69 6.82 -5.32
C GLY A 3 -41.91 7.94 -4.65
N GLN A 4 -40.61 8.02 -4.88
CA GLN A 4 -39.72 9.07 -4.39
C GLN A 4 -39.57 10.14 -5.47
N GLU A 5 -39.86 11.38 -5.11
CA GLU A 5 -39.66 12.55 -5.95
C GLU A 5 -38.23 13.08 -5.80
N LEU A 6 -37.76 13.89 -6.76
CA LEU A 6 -36.41 14.46 -6.73
C LEU A 6 -36.14 15.30 -5.48
N ASN A 7 -37.19 15.88 -4.90
CA ASN A 7 -37.15 16.69 -3.68
C ASN A 7 -37.03 15.85 -2.39
N ASP A 8 -37.20 14.53 -2.47
CA ASP A 8 -37.05 13.60 -1.34
C ASP A 8 -35.58 13.19 -1.12
N MET A 9 -34.66 13.64 -1.98
CA MET A 9 -33.24 13.34 -1.86
C MET A 9 -32.60 14.10 -0.69
N PRO A 10 -31.70 13.45 0.08
CA PRO A 10 -30.97 14.16 1.13
C PRO A 10 -30.13 15.30 0.56
N GLU A 11 -30.01 16.38 1.33
CA GLU A 11 -29.10 17.47 0.98
C GLU A 11 -27.66 16.97 0.80
N VAL A 12 -26.92 17.60 -0.11
CA VAL A 12 -25.51 17.29 -0.38
C VAL A 12 -24.66 17.34 0.90
N THR A 13 -24.96 18.27 1.80
CA THR A 13 -24.28 18.40 3.11
C THR A 13 -24.51 17.18 4.01
N PHE A 14 -25.71 16.63 4.01
CA PHE A 14 -26.05 15.41 4.74
C PHE A 14 -25.33 14.21 4.14
N ALA A 15 -25.40 14.03 2.82
CA ALA A 15 -24.71 12.94 2.13
C ALA A 15 -23.18 12.95 2.39
N LYS A 16 -22.55 14.13 2.33
CA LYS A 16 -21.12 14.29 2.64
C LYS A 16 -20.79 13.91 4.09
N ARG A 17 -21.61 14.31 5.06
CA ARG A 17 -21.41 13.93 6.47
C ARG A 17 -21.53 12.43 6.67
N MET A 18 -22.52 11.78 6.06
CA MET A 18 -22.65 10.33 6.12
C MET A 18 -21.43 9.62 5.52
N ALA A 19 -20.92 10.10 4.37
CA ALA A 19 -19.73 9.53 3.75
C ALA A 19 -18.49 9.62 4.67
N LEU A 20 -18.29 10.77 5.33
CA LEU A 20 -17.20 10.95 6.29
C LEU A 20 -17.35 10.04 7.51
N GLN A 21 -18.55 9.95 8.08
CA GLN A 21 -18.82 9.07 9.22
C GLN A 21 -18.64 7.58 8.86
N ALA A 22 -19.08 7.19 7.66
CA ALA A 22 -18.87 5.84 7.15
C ALA A 22 -17.38 5.54 6.95
N ASN A 23 -16.60 6.50 6.46
CA ASN A 23 -15.15 6.35 6.32
C ASN A 23 -14.46 6.17 7.68
N LEU A 24 -14.81 7.00 8.67
CA LEU A 24 -14.27 6.87 10.04
C LEU A 24 -14.63 5.51 10.65
N MET A 25 -15.86 5.04 10.47
CA MET A 25 -16.29 3.73 10.95
C MET A 25 -15.54 2.58 10.24
N ALA A 26 -15.33 2.68 8.92
CA ALA A 26 -14.56 1.68 8.18
C ALA A 26 -13.10 1.62 8.65
N LYS A 27 -12.47 2.77 8.89
CA LYS A 27 -11.11 2.85 9.44
C LYS A 27 -11.02 2.31 10.87
N PHE A 28 -12.02 2.59 11.70
CA PHE A 28 -12.14 2.00 13.03
C PHE A 28 -12.22 0.46 12.96
N GLN A 29 -13.10 -0.07 12.12
CA GLN A 29 -13.25 -1.51 11.92
C GLN A 29 -11.96 -2.16 11.41
N LEU A 30 -11.23 -1.48 10.52
CA LEU A 30 -9.92 -1.93 10.06
C LEU A 30 -8.91 -1.98 11.21
N ALA A 31 -8.78 -0.89 11.99
CA ALA A 31 -7.87 -0.84 13.14
C ALA A 31 -8.21 -1.94 14.16
N ASP A 32 -9.49 -2.13 14.48
CA ASP A 32 -9.96 -3.19 15.38
C ASP A 32 -9.69 -4.59 14.82
N THR A 33 -9.86 -4.80 13.51
CA THR A 33 -9.49 -6.07 12.85
C THR A 33 -7.99 -6.34 13.00
N ILE A 34 -7.15 -5.34 12.73
CA ILE A 34 -5.68 -5.47 12.81
C ILE A 34 -5.25 -5.81 14.25
N LEU A 35 -5.90 -5.22 15.25
CA LEU A 35 -5.56 -5.40 16.67
C LEU A 35 -6.15 -6.68 17.29
N SER A 36 -7.32 -7.13 16.82
CA SER A 36 -8.04 -8.28 17.41
C SER A 36 -7.45 -9.64 17.05
N LYS A 37 -6.68 -9.72 15.96
CA LYS A 37 -6.05 -10.96 15.50
C LYS A 37 -4.53 -10.80 15.51
N ASP A 38 -3.84 -11.66 16.25
CA ASP A 38 -2.39 -11.82 16.11
C ASP A 38 -2.12 -12.62 14.83
N SER A 39 -2.38 -11.98 13.67
CA SER A 39 -2.21 -12.56 12.35
C SER A 39 -1.06 -11.90 11.62
N ALA A 40 -0.36 -12.69 10.79
CA ALA A 40 0.66 -12.20 9.89
C ALA A 40 0.03 -11.41 8.74
N ASN A 41 -0.22 -10.13 8.98
CA ASN A 41 -0.86 -9.24 8.03
C ASN A 41 0.14 -8.79 6.95
N THR A 42 -0.38 -8.54 5.75
CA THR A 42 0.39 -8.05 4.61
C THR A 42 -0.02 -6.63 4.29
N LEU A 43 0.94 -5.69 4.31
CA LEU A 43 0.75 -4.32 3.83
C LEU A 43 1.00 -4.29 2.32
N GLN A 44 -0.06 -4.08 1.55
CA GLN A 44 0.02 -3.92 0.11
C GLN A 44 -0.01 -2.44 -0.23
N PHE A 45 0.77 -2.04 -1.22
CA PHE A 45 0.73 -0.68 -1.72
C PHE A 45 1.04 -0.63 -3.21
N ASP A 46 0.39 0.30 -3.88
CA ASP A 46 0.54 0.54 -5.30
C ASP A 46 0.48 2.05 -5.59
N GLY A 47 1.19 2.47 -6.63
CA GLY A 47 1.33 3.86 -7.04
C GLY A 47 0.92 4.05 -8.49
N THR A 48 0.18 5.10 -8.78
CA THR A 48 -0.12 5.47 -10.16
C THR A 48 -0.07 6.98 -10.34
N SER A 49 0.49 7.41 -11.47
CA SER A 49 0.54 8.82 -11.85
C SER A 49 -0.56 9.12 -12.88
N LYS A 50 -1.45 10.07 -12.59
CA LYS A 50 -2.49 10.49 -13.53
C LYS A 50 -2.70 12.00 -13.45
N TRP A 51 -2.82 12.64 -14.61
CA TRP A 51 -3.07 14.09 -14.71
C TRP A 51 -2.03 14.99 -14.00
N GLY A 52 -0.80 14.50 -13.82
CA GLY A 52 0.25 15.23 -13.10
C GLY A 52 0.20 15.06 -11.58
N GLU A 53 -0.69 14.21 -11.07
CA GLU A 53 -0.81 13.85 -9.65
C GLU A 53 -0.36 12.40 -9.45
N HIS A 54 0.26 12.11 -8.30
CA HIS A 54 0.65 10.76 -7.91
C HIS A 54 -0.31 10.25 -6.83
N PHE A 55 -1.03 9.19 -7.16
CA PHE A 55 -1.95 8.52 -6.25
C PHE A 55 -1.29 7.28 -5.70
N PHE A 56 -1.45 7.05 -4.40
CA PHE A 56 -0.87 5.91 -3.71
C PHE A 56 -1.91 5.23 -2.85
N THR A 57 -2.12 3.94 -3.08
CA THR A 57 -3.07 3.13 -2.31
C THR A 57 -2.35 2.30 -1.27
N PHE A 58 -3.03 2.09 -0.16
CA PHE A 58 -2.66 1.11 0.85
C PHE A 58 -3.81 0.14 1.04
N ASP A 59 -3.51 -1.14 0.95
CA ASP A 59 -4.41 -2.21 1.32
C ASP A 59 -3.76 -3.07 2.41
N ILE A 60 -4.57 -3.61 3.32
CA ILE A 60 -4.11 -4.52 4.36
C ILE A 60 -4.82 -5.85 4.15
N THR A 61 -4.03 -6.89 3.87
CA THR A 61 -4.51 -8.25 3.73
C THR A 61 -4.31 -9.01 5.02
N THR A 62 -5.41 -9.45 5.62
CA THR A 62 -5.43 -10.37 6.75
C THR A 62 -5.57 -11.81 6.24
N SER A 63 -5.66 -12.78 7.15
CA SER A 63 -5.93 -14.18 6.79
C SER A 63 -7.30 -14.41 6.13
N GLU A 64 -8.24 -13.47 6.27
CA GLU A 64 -9.62 -13.64 5.79
C GLU A 64 -9.93 -12.83 4.55
N LYS A 65 -9.45 -11.59 4.49
CA LYS A 65 -9.76 -10.66 3.39
C LYS A 65 -8.77 -9.52 3.30
N THR A 66 -8.86 -8.80 2.19
CA THR A 66 -8.13 -7.56 1.94
C THR A 66 -9.04 -6.36 2.20
N TYR A 67 -8.48 -5.35 2.85
CA TYR A 67 -9.15 -4.11 3.18
C TYR A 67 -8.42 -2.94 2.53
N SER A 68 -9.15 -2.09 1.81
CA SER A 68 -8.60 -0.81 1.38
C SER A 68 -8.50 0.15 2.56
N ALA A 69 -7.25 0.46 2.91
CA ALA A 69 -6.91 1.23 4.10
C ALA A 69 -6.88 2.73 3.80
N SER A 70 -6.29 3.12 2.67
CA SER A 70 -6.25 4.52 2.24
C SER A 70 -5.90 4.69 0.76
N LEU A 71 -6.26 5.86 0.24
CA LEU A 71 -5.81 6.43 -1.03
C LEU A 71 -5.27 7.83 -0.71
N MET A 72 -4.02 8.10 -1.08
CA MET A 72 -3.32 9.33 -0.75
C MET A 72 -2.67 9.95 -1.98
N ASP A 73 -2.67 11.28 -2.04
CA ASP A 73 -1.90 12.02 -3.02
C ASP A 73 -0.48 12.23 -2.50
N LEU A 74 0.52 11.84 -3.29
CA LEU A 74 1.93 12.03 -2.97
C LEU A 74 2.54 13.09 -3.87
N ALA A 75 3.40 13.94 -3.30
CA ALA A 75 4.15 14.91 -4.09
C ALA A 75 5.19 14.23 -4.99
N THR A 76 5.76 13.12 -4.54
CA THR A 76 6.78 12.34 -5.26
C THR A 76 6.73 10.88 -4.83
N GLU A 77 7.01 9.96 -5.75
CA GLU A 77 7.04 8.52 -5.50
C GLU A 77 8.43 8.04 -5.04
N ASN A 78 9.02 8.67 -4.01
CA ASN A 78 10.27 8.19 -3.40
C ASN A 78 9.99 7.39 -2.12
N SER A 79 10.95 6.55 -1.70
CA SER A 79 10.79 5.64 -0.56
C SER A 79 10.53 6.35 0.78
N ALA A 80 11.10 7.54 1.00
CA ALA A 80 10.87 8.31 2.22
C ALA A 80 9.46 8.90 2.25
N THR A 81 8.97 9.40 1.10
CA THR A 81 7.59 9.89 0.97
C THR A 81 6.59 8.75 1.17
N GLN A 82 6.84 7.57 0.59
CA GLN A 82 6.02 6.38 0.80
C GLN A 82 5.99 5.98 2.29
N LEU A 83 7.14 5.97 2.98
CA LEU A 83 7.17 5.68 4.42
C LEU A 83 6.39 6.71 5.24
N ASN A 84 6.49 8.00 4.91
CA ASN A 84 5.74 9.04 5.60
C ASN A 84 4.23 8.88 5.40
N ALA A 85 3.80 8.45 4.21
CA ALA A 85 2.41 8.11 3.94
C ALA A 85 1.96 6.88 4.76
N THR A 86 2.80 5.84 4.86
CA THR A 86 2.53 4.68 5.72
C THR A 86 2.40 5.08 7.19
N LYS A 87 3.29 5.95 7.69
CA LYS A 87 3.21 6.51 9.05
C LYS A 87 1.92 7.30 9.26
N ALA A 88 1.54 8.14 8.29
CA ALA A 88 0.30 8.90 8.34
C ALA A 88 -0.92 7.98 8.41
N LEU A 89 -0.95 6.89 7.62
CA LEU A 89 -2.00 5.88 7.67
C LEU A 89 -2.13 5.27 9.07
N PHE A 90 -1.04 4.74 9.64
CA PHE A 90 -1.13 4.08 10.95
C PHE A 90 -1.41 5.08 12.09
N ASN A 91 -0.93 6.31 12.00
CA ASN A 91 -1.28 7.38 12.93
C ASN A 91 -2.78 7.67 12.88
N GLU A 92 -3.35 7.84 11.68
CA GLU A 92 -4.77 8.09 11.51
C GLU A 92 -5.63 6.94 12.04
N LEU A 93 -5.27 5.68 11.71
CA LEU A 93 -5.95 4.50 12.26
C LEU A 93 -5.88 4.45 13.79
N GLY A 94 -4.72 4.77 14.37
CA GLY A 94 -4.53 4.83 15.81
C GLY A 94 -5.35 5.94 16.48
N GLU A 95 -5.37 7.13 15.91
CA GLU A 95 -6.14 8.27 16.40
C GLU A 95 -7.64 7.97 16.39
N ILE A 96 -8.14 7.38 15.30
CA ILE A 96 -9.55 6.95 15.17
C ILE A 96 -9.88 5.88 16.21
N TYR A 97 -9.03 4.86 16.35
CA TYR A 97 -9.24 3.77 17.31
C TYR A 97 -9.34 4.30 18.75
N VAL A 98 -8.32 5.05 19.19
CA VAL A 98 -8.25 5.61 20.55
C VAL A 98 -9.41 6.57 20.84
N SER A 99 -9.79 7.39 19.86
CA SER A 99 -10.90 8.34 20.00
C SER A 99 -12.24 7.63 20.20
N LEU A 100 -12.46 6.50 19.53
CA LEU A 100 -13.73 5.75 19.60
C LEU A 100 -13.78 4.76 20.77
N THR A 101 -12.63 4.29 21.28
CA THR A 101 -12.57 3.47 22.51
C THR A 101 -12.56 4.29 23.80
N ASN A 102 -12.56 5.63 23.70
CA ASN A 102 -12.48 6.57 24.84
C ASN A 102 -11.22 6.42 25.71
N GLU A 103 -10.12 5.96 25.13
CA GLU A 103 -8.85 5.82 25.85
C GLU A 103 -8.12 7.17 25.93
N LYS A 104 -8.05 7.77 27.14
CA LYS A 104 -7.55 9.16 27.33
C LYS A 104 -6.04 9.30 27.58
N ASN A 105 -5.27 8.21 27.62
CA ASN A 105 -3.83 8.30 27.90
C ASN A 105 -3.05 8.53 26.59
N PRO A 106 -2.27 9.61 26.45
CA PRO A 106 -1.45 9.88 25.26
C PRO A 106 -0.47 8.75 24.89
N GLU A 107 -0.01 7.97 25.87
CA GLU A 107 0.90 6.84 25.64
C GLU A 107 0.20 5.66 24.94
N ILE A 108 -1.13 5.58 25.01
CA ILE A 108 -1.93 4.54 24.37
C ILE A 108 -1.82 4.64 22.86
N LEU A 109 -1.83 5.84 22.27
CA LEU A 109 -1.75 6.01 20.82
C LEU A 109 -0.50 5.35 20.26
N THR A 110 0.65 5.60 20.87
CA THR A 110 1.92 4.98 20.44
C THR A 110 1.86 3.46 20.63
N LYS A 111 1.32 2.97 21.76
CA LYS A 111 1.19 1.51 22.00
C LYS A 111 0.27 0.85 20.97
N VAL A 112 -0.84 1.50 20.59
CA VAL A 112 -1.78 1.04 19.57
C VAL A 112 -1.13 0.99 18.19
N ILE A 113 -0.43 2.06 17.78
CA ILE A 113 0.33 2.10 16.53
C ILE A 113 1.39 1.00 16.51
N SER A 114 2.18 0.87 17.58
CA SER A 114 3.20 -0.17 17.70
C SER A 114 2.59 -1.57 17.59
N LYS A 115 1.44 -1.83 18.21
CA LYS A 115 0.71 -3.11 18.09
C LYS A 115 0.23 -3.36 16.67
N MET A 116 -0.34 -2.37 15.99
CA MET A 116 -0.77 -2.52 14.60
C MET A 116 0.41 -2.84 13.68
N VAL A 117 1.51 -2.07 13.78
CA VAL A 117 2.71 -2.27 12.97
C VAL A 117 3.38 -3.62 13.25
N LYS A 118 3.37 -4.09 14.50
CA LYS A 118 3.86 -5.45 14.86
C LYS A 118 3.21 -6.53 13.99
N THR A 119 1.90 -6.41 13.72
CA THR A 119 1.16 -7.44 12.96
C THR A 119 1.56 -7.50 11.48
N ILE A 120 2.18 -6.46 10.94
CA ILE A 120 2.64 -6.44 9.56
C ILE A 120 3.93 -7.27 9.47
N HIS A 121 3.85 -8.43 8.84
CA HIS A 121 5.01 -9.32 8.61
C HIS A 121 5.47 -9.28 7.16
N ASN A 122 4.56 -8.90 6.27
CA ASN A 122 4.78 -8.95 4.84
C ASN A 122 4.47 -7.60 4.22
N THR A 123 5.19 -7.26 3.16
CA THR A 123 4.81 -6.20 2.23
C THR A 123 4.53 -6.80 0.86
N MET A 124 3.64 -6.17 0.10
CA MET A 124 3.43 -6.50 -1.31
C MET A 124 3.39 -5.23 -2.15
N SER A 125 4.20 -5.18 -3.20
CA SER A 125 4.26 -4.02 -4.10
C SER A 125 4.62 -4.44 -5.52
N ASP A 126 4.65 -3.50 -6.45
CA ASP A 126 5.29 -3.71 -7.75
C ASP A 126 6.82 -3.85 -7.61
N ARG A 127 7.54 -4.19 -8.67
CA ARG A 127 9.02 -4.29 -8.63
C ARG A 127 9.71 -2.93 -8.83
N GLY A 128 9.09 -1.87 -8.36
CA GLY A 128 9.62 -0.52 -8.45
C GLY A 128 10.98 -0.39 -7.74
N PRO A 129 11.92 0.39 -8.29
CA PRO A 129 13.24 0.60 -7.69
C PRO A 129 13.19 1.25 -6.29
N THR A 130 12.07 1.89 -5.97
CA THR A 130 11.78 2.59 -4.71
C THR A 130 11.36 1.66 -3.57
N ASN A 131 10.82 0.48 -3.90
CA ASN A 131 10.17 -0.39 -2.92
C ASN A 131 11.19 -1.12 -2.03
N LYS A 132 12.34 -1.50 -2.59
CA LYS A 132 13.45 -2.09 -1.81
C LYS A 132 13.98 -1.13 -0.74
N PRO A 133 14.33 0.14 -1.08
CA PRO A 133 14.64 1.15 -0.07
C PRO A 133 13.50 1.40 0.93
N TYR A 134 12.25 1.39 0.47
CA TYR A 134 11.09 1.56 1.36
C TYR A 134 11.00 0.47 2.42
N VAL A 135 11.15 -0.81 2.05
CA VAL A 135 11.07 -1.94 3.00
C VAL A 135 12.11 -1.78 4.12
N LYS A 136 13.35 -1.41 3.78
CA LYS A 136 14.40 -1.14 4.79
C LYS A 136 14.01 -0.02 5.75
N LEU A 137 13.48 1.08 5.22
CA LEU A 137 13.01 2.20 6.05
C LEU A 137 11.82 1.79 6.93
N PHE A 138 10.96 0.90 6.44
CA PHE A 138 9.84 0.36 7.20
C PHE A 138 10.32 -0.57 8.32
N GLU A 139 11.32 -1.42 8.09
CA GLU A 139 11.96 -2.26 9.11
C GLU A 139 12.63 -1.41 10.20
N GLU A 140 13.34 -0.35 9.83
CA GLU A 140 13.94 0.59 10.79
C GLU A 140 12.87 1.27 11.66
N TRP A 141 11.77 1.71 11.04
CA TRP A 141 10.66 2.28 11.77
C TRP A 141 9.98 1.25 12.68
N ARG A 142 9.73 0.03 12.19
CA ARG A 142 9.18 -1.08 12.97
C ARG A 142 10.07 -1.41 14.17
N LYS A 143 11.39 -1.51 13.99
CA LYS A 143 12.37 -1.71 15.06
C LYS A 143 12.26 -0.66 16.17
N SER A 144 11.99 0.61 15.82
CA SER A 144 11.79 1.68 16.81
C SER A 144 10.47 1.56 17.60
N LEU A 145 9.49 0.81 17.09
CA LEU A 145 8.16 0.67 17.68
C LEU A 145 7.99 -0.62 18.49
N LEU A 146 8.66 -1.71 18.11
CA LEU A 146 8.51 -3.04 18.72
C LEU A 146 8.76 -3.09 20.24
N PRO A 147 9.75 -2.38 20.82
CA PRO A 147 9.93 -2.35 22.28
C PRO A 147 8.70 -1.84 23.05
N LYS A 148 7.85 -1.04 22.39
CA LYS A 148 6.61 -0.50 22.98
C LYS A 148 5.40 -1.42 22.77
N ALA A 149 5.46 -2.32 21.78
CA ALA A 149 4.41 -3.29 21.49
C ALA A 149 4.54 -4.57 22.33
N LEU A 150 5.77 -4.99 22.63
CA LEU A 150 6.08 -6.29 23.24
C LEU A 150 6.61 -6.10 24.65
N GLU A 151 5.84 -6.53 25.65
CA GLU A 151 6.18 -6.39 27.07
C GLU A 151 7.47 -7.14 27.45
N ASN A 152 7.81 -8.19 26.71
CA ASN A 152 8.97 -9.05 26.94
C ASN A 152 10.13 -8.76 25.96
N TRP A 153 10.13 -7.64 25.25
CA TRP A 153 11.15 -7.32 24.23
C TRP A 153 12.59 -7.48 24.73
N GLU A 154 12.90 -6.89 25.89
CA GLU A 154 14.23 -6.94 26.52
C GLU A 154 14.66 -8.34 26.98
N THR A 155 13.72 -9.28 27.08
CA THR A 155 14.00 -10.68 27.47
C THR A 155 14.27 -11.59 26.28
N LEU A 156 13.94 -11.13 25.07
CA LEU A 156 14.22 -11.86 23.84
C LEU A 156 15.71 -11.75 23.51
N ASN A 157 16.29 -12.83 23.00
CA ASN A 157 17.64 -12.78 22.46
C ASN A 157 17.66 -12.01 21.12
N GLU A 158 18.85 -11.63 20.67
CA GLU A 158 19.03 -10.83 19.44
C GLU A 158 18.45 -11.52 18.19
N GLU A 159 18.54 -12.85 18.11
CA GLU A 159 18.00 -13.63 16.98
C GLU A 159 16.46 -13.57 16.92
N CYS A 160 15.79 -13.70 18.08
CA CYS A 160 14.34 -13.56 18.19
C CYS A 160 13.90 -12.11 17.93
N GLN A 161 14.65 -11.12 18.40
CA GLN A 161 14.34 -9.72 18.10
C GLN A 161 14.45 -9.46 16.60
N GLN A 162 15.51 -9.97 15.94
CA GLN A 162 15.72 -9.78 14.52
C GLN A 162 14.63 -10.46 13.69
N SER A 163 14.23 -11.69 14.01
CA SER A 163 13.15 -12.38 13.28
C SER A 163 11.79 -11.68 13.40
N ILE A 164 11.55 -10.95 14.50
CA ILE A 164 10.37 -10.10 14.67
C ILE A 164 10.52 -8.76 13.95
N ILE A 165 11.73 -8.27 13.70
CA ILE A 165 11.96 -7.02 12.94
C ILE A 165 11.81 -7.26 11.44
N ASP A 166 12.31 -8.40 10.96
CA ASP A 166 12.37 -8.74 9.54
C ASP A 166 10.99 -8.70 8.88
N ILE A 167 10.96 -8.14 7.68
CA ILE A 167 9.76 -8.06 6.84
C ILE A 167 9.99 -8.86 5.56
N HIS A 168 9.02 -9.69 5.21
CA HIS A 168 9.05 -10.40 3.94
C HIS A 168 8.54 -9.50 2.81
N ASP A 169 9.35 -9.30 1.78
CA ASP A 169 9.03 -8.46 0.62
C ASP A 169 8.50 -9.30 -0.56
N PHE A 170 7.19 -9.24 -0.76
CA PHE A 170 6.55 -9.85 -1.92
C PHE A 170 6.41 -8.84 -3.05
N TYR A 171 6.50 -9.34 -4.27
CA TYR A 171 6.35 -8.54 -5.47
C TYR A 171 5.23 -9.08 -6.36
N CYS A 172 4.45 -8.17 -6.93
CA CYS A 172 3.38 -8.53 -7.85
C CYS A 172 3.96 -9.22 -9.11
N GLY A 173 3.61 -10.50 -9.29
CA GLY A 173 4.08 -11.31 -10.42
C GLY A 173 3.54 -10.84 -11.77
N LEU A 174 2.38 -10.17 -11.80
CA LEU A 174 1.81 -9.63 -13.04
C LEU A 174 2.75 -8.60 -13.69
N HIS A 175 3.36 -7.73 -12.88
CA HIS A 175 4.33 -6.74 -13.37
C HIS A 175 5.55 -7.38 -14.02
N LEU A 176 5.95 -8.60 -13.61
CA LEU A 176 7.02 -9.34 -14.30
C LEU A 176 6.56 -9.78 -15.69
N LEU A 177 5.36 -10.35 -15.77
CA LEU A 177 4.81 -10.88 -17.03
C LEU A 177 4.54 -9.77 -18.04
N THR A 178 3.98 -8.64 -17.61
CA THR A 178 3.73 -7.48 -18.48
C THR A 178 5.05 -6.90 -19.02
N ASN A 179 6.08 -6.80 -18.17
CA ASN A 179 7.40 -6.37 -18.62
C ASN A 179 7.99 -7.31 -19.69
N PHE A 180 7.86 -8.64 -19.53
CA PHE A 180 8.31 -9.59 -20.55
C PHE A 180 7.55 -9.43 -21.86
N ALA A 181 6.23 -9.24 -21.81
CA ALA A 181 5.42 -9.00 -22.99
C ALA A 181 5.85 -7.72 -23.72
N ASP A 182 6.07 -6.62 -22.99
CA ASP A 182 6.52 -5.34 -23.55
C ASP A 182 7.87 -5.44 -24.26
N TYR A 183 8.86 -6.09 -23.64
CA TYR A 183 10.17 -6.28 -24.25
C TYR A 183 10.11 -7.22 -25.46
N SER A 184 9.29 -8.26 -25.39
CA SER A 184 9.06 -9.17 -26.52
C SER A 184 8.44 -8.43 -27.71
N ASN A 185 7.40 -7.62 -27.47
CA ASN A 185 6.75 -6.81 -28.50
C ASN A 185 7.70 -5.77 -29.12
N LYS A 186 8.48 -5.06 -28.29
CA LYS A 186 9.50 -4.10 -28.79
C LYS A 186 10.57 -4.79 -29.64
N SER A 187 10.99 -5.99 -29.24
CA SER A 187 12.01 -6.76 -29.97
C SER A 187 11.46 -7.30 -31.28
N LEU A 188 10.24 -7.84 -31.28
CA LEU A 188 9.56 -8.32 -32.48
C LEU A 188 9.34 -7.18 -33.48
N LYS A 189 8.86 -6.02 -33.01
CA LYS A 189 8.71 -4.83 -33.86
C LYS A 189 10.02 -4.42 -34.53
N LYS A 190 11.13 -4.36 -33.77
CA LYS A 190 12.46 -4.04 -34.34
C LYS A 190 12.92 -5.09 -35.36
N PHE A 191 12.66 -6.37 -35.08
CA PHE A 191 12.99 -7.45 -36.00
C PHE A 191 12.21 -7.33 -37.32
N GLU A 192 10.91 -7.03 -37.24
CA GLU A 192 10.05 -6.78 -38.41
C GLU A 192 10.51 -5.56 -39.20
N GLU A 193 10.85 -4.45 -38.53
CA GLU A 193 11.40 -3.24 -39.16
C GLU A 193 12.69 -3.53 -39.93
N ILE A 194 13.63 -4.29 -39.36
CA ILE A 194 14.88 -4.69 -40.03
C ILE A 194 14.59 -5.62 -41.22
N SER A 195 13.78 -6.66 -41.01
CA SER A 195 13.49 -7.67 -42.03
C SER A 195 12.73 -7.10 -43.23
N THR A 196 11.91 -6.07 -43.02
CA THR A 196 11.18 -5.36 -44.09
C THR A 196 12.03 -4.28 -44.75
N ALA A 197 12.93 -3.61 -44.02
CA ALA A 197 13.88 -2.66 -44.59
C ALA A 197 14.88 -3.34 -45.55
N GLU A 198 15.35 -4.54 -45.23
CA GLU A 198 16.24 -5.32 -46.11
C GLU A 198 15.57 -5.74 -47.42
N LYS A 199 14.26 -6.04 -47.40
CA LYS A 199 13.47 -6.31 -48.62
C LYS A 199 13.42 -5.10 -49.56
N ASN A 200 13.17 -3.91 -49.02
CA ASN A 200 13.13 -2.67 -49.80
C ASN A 200 14.51 -2.29 -50.38
N TRP A 201 15.61 -2.69 -49.73
CA TRP A 201 16.96 -2.43 -50.24
C TRP A 201 17.30 -3.33 -51.43
N TYR A 202 16.92 -4.61 -51.39
CA TYR A 202 17.13 -5.55 -52.50
C TYR A 202 16.28 -5.22 -53.73
N GLU A 203 15.03 -4.80 -53.56
CA GLU A 203 14.15 -4.46 -54.71
C GLU A 203 14.64 -3.21 -55.47
N ASN A 204 15.25 -2.24 -54.78
CA ASN A 204 15.80 -1.02 -55.41
C ASN A 204 17.17 -1.21 -56.08
N PHE A 205 17.90 -2.29 -55.79
CA PHE A 205 19.20 -2.59 -56.42
C PHE A 205 19.09 -3.53 -57.63
N VAL A 206 18.00 -4.29 -57.76
CA VAL A 206 17.79 -5.25 -58.86
C VAL A 206 17.06 -4.61 -60.07
N THR A 207 16.71 -3.31 -60.00
CA THR A 207 16.06 -2.55 -61.09
C THR A 207 16.96 -1.54 -61.82
N ILE A 208 18.28 -1.60 -61.64
CA ILE A 208 19.26 -0.82 -62.44
C ILE A 208 19.90 -1.74 -63.49
#